data_AF-R4MLX6-F1
#
_entry.id   AF-R4MLX6-F1
#
_cell.length_a   1.000
_cell.length_b   1.000
_cell.length_c   1.000
_cell.angle_alpha   90.00
_cell.angle_beta   90.00
_cell.angle_gamma   90.00
#
_symmetry.space_group_name_H-M   'P 1'
#
loop_
_entity.id
_entity.type
_entity.pdbx_description
1 polymer ?
#
loop_
_entity_poly.entity_id
_entity_poly.type
_entity_poly.pdbx_seq_one_letter_code
_entity_poly.pdbx_strand_id
1 'polypeptide(L)'
;MAEVLVLVEHAEGALKKVSAELITAARALGEPAAVVVGVPGTAAPLVDGLKAAGAAKIYVAESDLVDKYLITPAVDVLAGLAESSAPAGVLIAATADGKEIAGRLAARIGSVCWSTWST
;
A
#
# COMPACT_ATOMS: atom_id res chain seq x y z
N MET A 1 11.74 -14.52 0.35
CA MET A 1 12.51 -13.35 -0.14
C MET A 1 12.12 -12.17 0.75
N ALA A 2 12.74 -10.99 0.64
CA ALA A 2 12.23 -9.87 1.43
C ALA A 2 10.91 -9.37 0.82
N GLU A 3 9.88 -9.21 1.65
CA GLU A 3 8.56 -8.74 1.21
C GLU A 3 8.62 -7.24 0.95
N VAL A 4 7.96 -6.77 -0.11
CA VAL A 4 7.82 -5.35 -0.40
C VAL A 4 6.34 -5.00 -0.32
N LEU A 5 5.96 -4.21 0.69
CA LEU A 5 4.57 -3.78 0.86
C LEU A 5 4.27 -2.67 -0.15
N VAL A 6 3.14 -2.75 -0.85
CA VAL A 6 2.68 -1.72 -1.77
C VAL A 6 1.30 -1.26 -1.33
N LEU A 7 1.17 0.02 -0.97
CA LEU A 7 -0.15 0.60 -0.70
C LEU A 7 -0.89 0.80 -2.02
N VAL A 8 -2.04 0.14 -2.14
CA VAL A 8 -2.88 0.20 -3.33
C VAL A 8 -3.81 1.39 -3.21
N GLU A 9 -3.67 2.34 -4.14
CA GLU A 9 -4.63 3.40 -4.32
C GLU A 9 -5.72 2.94 -5.29
N HIS A 10 -6.96 3.04 -4.83
CA HIS A 10 -8.15 2.82 -5.65
C HIS A 10 -9.05 4.05 -5.55
N ALA A 11 -9.78 4.32 -6.62
CA ALA A 11 -10.82 5.33 -6.65
C ALA A 11 -12.04 4.73 -7.33
N GLU A 12 -13.21 4.84 -6.71
CA GLU A 12 -14.49 4.41 -7.29
C GLU A 12 -14.49 2.94 -7.78
N GLY A 13 -13.81 2.04 -7.05
CA GLY A 13 -13.71 0.62 -7.41
C GLY A 13 -12.74 0.30 -8.55
N ALA A 14 -12.00 1.29 -9.06
CA ALA A 14 -10.97 1.11 -10.07
C ALA A 14 -9.56 1.27 -9.47
N LEU A 15 -8.67 0.37 -9.88
CA LEU A 15 -7.27 0.41 -9.50
C LEU A 15 -6.55 1.52 -10.27
N LYS A 16 -5.87 2.45 -9.57
CA LYS A 16 -5.10 3.48 -10.27
C LYS A 16 -3.91 2.86 -10.97
N LYS A 17 -3.60 3.34 -12.18
CA LYS A 17 -2.46 2.88 -12.98
C LYS A 17 -1.12 2.92 -12.19
N VAL A 18 -0.96 3.93 -11.34
CA VAL A 18 0.21 4.09 -10.45
C VAL A 18 0.42 2.87 -9.55
N SER A 19 -0.64 2.27 -9.00
CA SER A 19 -0.51 1.08 -8.14
C SER A 19 -0.08 -0.17 -8.92
N ALA A 20 -0.50 -0.32 -10.18
CA ALA A 20 -0.04 -1.41 -11.03
C ALA A 20 1.47 -1.27 -11.37
N GLU A 21 1.92 -0.04 -11.63
CA GLU A 21 3.34 0.25 -11.85
C GLU A 21 4.17 0.01 -10.60
N LEU A 22 3.67 0.39 -9.41
CA LEU A 22 4.34 0.13 -8.13
C LEU A 22 4.46 -1.36 -7.80
N ILE A 23 3.44 -2.17 -8.09
CA ILE A 23 3.51 -3.62 -7.90
C ILE A 23 4.54 -4.24 -8.84
N THR A 24 4.62 -3.74 -10.07
CA THR A 24 5.63 -4.18 -11.05
C THR A 24 7.04 -3.78 -10.60
N ALA A 25 7.22 -2.57 -10.07
CA ALA A 25 8.50 -2.13 -9.49
C ALA A 25 8.88 -2.96 -8.24
N ALA A 26 7.90 -3.28 -7.38
CA ALA A 26 8.09 -4.14 -6.23
C ALA A 26 8.56 -5.54 -6.62
N ARG A 27 8.11 -6.10 -7.76
CA ARG A 27 8.63 -7.38 -8.29
C ARG A 27 10.11 -7.35 -8.62
N ALA A 28 10.62 -6.21 -9.09
CA ALA A 28 12.06 -6.08 -9.38
C ALA A 28 12.90 -6.03 -8.09
N LEU A 29 12.29 -5.64 -6.98
CA LEU A 29 12.93 -5.48 -5.67
C LEU A 29 12.77 -6.71 -4.77
N GLY A 30 11.67 -7.47 -4.91
CA GLY A 30 11.38 -8.63 -4.07
C GLY A 30 9.99 -9.21 -4.30
N GLU A 31 9.39 -9.76 -3.24
CA GLU A 31 8.04 -10.33 -3.30
C GLU A 31 6.99 -9.24 -3.06
N PRO A 32 6.18 -8.86 -4.07
CA PRO A 32 5.21 -7.78 -3.93
C PRO A 32 4.02 -8.21 -3.07
N ALA A 33 3.80 -7.52 -1.97
CA ALA A 33 2.64 -7.68 -1.09
C ALA A 33 1.74 -6.45 -1.24
N ALA A 34 0.62 -6.61 -1.93
CA ALA A 34 -0.36 -5.55 -2.12
C ALA A 34 -1.19 -5.35 -0.85
N VAL A 35 -1.27 -4.12 -0.35
CA VAL A 35 -2.09 -3.75 0.81
C VAL A 35 -3.25 -2.89 0.31
N VAL A 36 -4.46 -3.42 0.41
CA VAL A 36 -5.70 -2.75 0.05
C VAL A 36 -6.38 -2.28 1.33
N VAL A 37 -6.57 -0.97 1.45
CA VAL A 37 -7.31 -0.34 2.55
C VAL A 37 -8.56 0.30 1.96
N GLY A 38 -9.75 -0.06 2.43
CA GLY A 38 -11.00 0.42 1.84
C GLY A 38 -12.24 0.16 2.69
N VAL A 39 -13.39 0.67 2.22
CA VAL A 39 -14.69 0.28 2.77
C VAL A 39 -15.01 -1.16 2.37
N PRO A 40 -15.73 -1.91 3.23
CA PRO A 40 -16.11 -3.30 2.95
C PRO A 40 -16.80 -3.44 1.59
N GLY A 41 -16.28 -4.33 0.75
CA GLY A 41 -16.76 -4.57 -0.62
C GLY A 41 -15.92 -3.93 -1.72
N THR A 42 -14.94 -3.08 -1.37
CA THR A 42 -14.04 -2.45 -2.35
C THR A 42 -12.90 -3.38 -2.78
N ALA A 43 -12.53 -4.36 -1.95
CA ALA A 43 -11.44 -5.27 -2.28
C ALA A 43 -11.81 -6.26 -3.39
N ALA A 44 -13.07 -6.70 -3.45
CA ALA A 44 -13.53 -7.72 -4.39
C ALA A 44 -13.20 -7.42 -5.88
N PRO A 45 -13.49 -6.23 -6.43
CA PRO A 45 -13.13 -5.91 -7.82
C PRO A 45 -11.62 -5.63 -8.03
N LEU A 46 -10.87 -5.31 -6.97
CA LEU A 46 -9.46 -4.96 -7.06
C LEU A 46 -8.54 -6.18 -7.06
N VAL A 47 -8.97 -7.29 -6.46
CA VAL A 47 -8.17 -8.52 -6.34
C VAL A 47 -7.73 -9.06 -7.70
N ASP A 48 -8.60 -9.06 -8.71
CA ASP A 48 -8.25 -9.51 -10.06
C ASP A 48 -7.21 -8.61 -10.73
N GLY A 49 -7.34 -7.29 -10.56
CA GLY A 49 -6.35 -6.32 -11.05
C GLY A 49 -4.99 -6.46 -10.35
N LEU A 50 -4.98 -6.76 -9.06
CA LEU A 50 -3.76 -6.97 -8.27
C LEU A 50 -3.06 -8.28 -8.64
N LYS A 51 -3.83 -9.35 -8.87
CA LYS A 51 -3.30 -10.62 -9.38
C LYS A 51 -2.73 -10.46 -10.79
N ALA A 52 -3.40 -9.71 -11.66
CA ALA A 52 -2.91 -9.41 -13.00
C ALA A 52 -1.63 -8.55 -12.97
N ALA A 53 -1.53 -7.59 -12.05
CA ALA A 53 -0.30 -6.83 -11.80
C ALA A 53 0.82 -7.68 -11.16
N GLY A 54 0.48 -8.85 -10.64
CA GLY A 54 1.44 -9.83 -10.16
C GLY A 54 1.76 -9.74 -8.66
N ALA A 55 0.83 -9.24 -7.85
CA ALA A 55 0.95 -9.29 -6.39
C ALA A 55 1.08 -10.75 -5.90
N ALA A 56 2.12 -11.05 -5.12
CA ALA A 56 2.38 -12.37 -4.55
C ALA A 56 1.51 -12.61 -3.29
N LYS A 57 1.28 -11.55 -2.52
CA LYS A 57 0.35 -11.54 -1.38
C LYS A 57 -0.60 -10.34 -1.49
N ILE A 58 -1.82 -10.53 -1.01
CA ILE A 58 -2.83 -9.47 -0.98
C ILE A 58 -3.35 -9.39 0.45
N TYR A 59 -3.03 -8.30 1.13
CA TYR A 59 -3.57 -7.95 2.43
C TYR A 59 -4.77 -7.03 2.21
N VAL A 60 -5.91 -7.44 2.73
CA VAL A 60 -7.15 -6.68 2.64
C VAL A 60 -7.51 -6.21 4.03
N ALA A 61 -7.53 -4.90 4.24
CA ALA A 61 -8.01 -4.26 5.44
C ALA A 61 -9.27 -3.45 5.10
N GLU A 62 -10.43 -4.03 5.40
CA GLU A 62 -11.73 -3.39 5.20
C GLU A 62 -12.28 -2.89 6.54
N SER A 63 -12.66 -1.61 6.60
CA SER A 63 -13.30 -1.04 7.79
C SER A 63 -14.15 0.17 7.43
N ASP A 64 -15.33 0.31 8.07
CA ASP A 64 -16.21 1.48 7.94
C ASP A 64 -15.55 2.78 8.42
N LEU A 65 -14.45 2.68 9.18
CA LEU A 65 -13.67 3.83 9.65
C LEU A 65 -12.78 4.44 8.55
N VAL A 66 -12.53 3.72 7.45
CA VAL A 66 -11.74 4.22 6.33
C VAL A 66 -12.42 5.41 5.67
N ASP A 67 -13.76 5.42 5.60
CA ASP A 67 -14.54 6.54 5.05
C ASP A 67 -14.45 7.81 5.92
N LYS A 68 -14.27 7.65 7.24
CA LYS A 68 -14.23 8.76 8.20
C LYS A 68 -12.82 9.26 8.51
N TYR A 69 -11.79 8.42 8.37
CA TYR A 69 -10.44 8.74 8.83
C TYR A 69 -9.32 8.28 7.87
N LEU A 70 -9.61 8.11 6.57
CA LEU A 70 -8.73 7.74 5.43
C LEU A 70 -7.23 7.50 5.70
N ILE A 71 -6.54 8.45 6.34
CA ILE A 71 -5.09 8.41 6.63
C ILE A 71 -4.75 7.52 7.85
N THR A 72 -5.49 7.60 8.96
CA THR A 72 -5.16 6.92 10.23
C THR A 72 -5.21 5.38 10.13
N PRO A 73 -6.28 4.74 9.60
CA PRO A 73 -6.34 3.29 9.52
C PRO A 73 -5.32 2.73 8.52
N ALA A 74 -4.99 3.48 7.46
CA ALA A 74 -3.94 3.08 6.52
C ALA A 74 -2.57 3.03 7.20
N VAL A 75 -2.23 4.03 8.03
CA VAL A 75 -0.97 4.05 8.78
C VAL A 75 -0.92 2.93 9.83
N ASP A 76 -2.00 2.67 10.56
CA ASP A 76 -2.04 1.59 11.55
C ASP A 76 -1.88 0.19 10.93
N VAL A 77 -2.56 -0.07 9.80
CA VAL A 77 -2.41 -1.34 9.08
C VAL A 77 -1.00 -1.51 8.54
N LEU A 78 -0.43 -0.48 7.94
CA LEU A 78 0.94 -0.52 7.43
C LEU A 78 1.97 -0.68 8.55
N ALA A 79 1.76 -0.03 9.70
CA ALA A 79 2.64 -0.18 10.87
C ALA A 79 2.57 -1.61 11.43
N GLY A 80 1.37 -2.16 11.63
CA GLY A 80 1.21 -3.54 12.12
C GLY A 80 1.79 -4.58 11.16
N LEU A 81 1.65 -4.37 9.84
CA LEU A 81 2.29 -5.22 8.83
C LEU A 81 3.81 -5.05 8.82
N ALA A 82 4.33 -3.84 9.00
CA ALA A 82 5.76 -3.60 9.07
C ALA A 82 6.39 -4.29 10.29
N GLU A 83 5.71 -4.26 11.44
CA GLU A 83 6.15 -4.95 12.66
C GLU A 83 6.07 -6.48 12.54
N SER A 84 5.05 -7.00 11.86
CA SER A 84 4.81 -8.45 11.76
C SER A 84 5.63 -9.13 10.66
N SER A 85 5.76 -8.48 9.51
CA SER A 85 6.39 -9.06 8.30
C SER A 85 7.82 -8.58 8.06
N ALA A 86 8.30 -7.57 8.79
CA ALA A 86 9.62 -6.95 8.59
C ALA A 86 10.00 -6.80 7.09
N PRO A 87 9.17 -6.09 6.30
CA PRO A 87 9.36 -5.99 4.87
C PRO A 87 10.66 -5.24 4.54
N ALA A 88 11.25 -5.52 3.37
CA ALA A 88 12.41 -4.78 2.86
C ALA A 88 12.09 -3.32 2.55
N GLY A 89 10.82 -2.99 2.29
CA GLY A 89 10.39 -1.63 2.02
C GLY A 89 8.89 -1.52 1.85
N VAL A 90 8.39 -0.28 1.94
CA VAL A 90 7.00 0.07 1.69
C VAL A 90 6.97 1.08 0.55
N LEU A 91 6.30 0.72 -0.55
CA LEU A 91 6.07 1.60 -1.68
C LEU A 91 4.68 2.22 -1.55
N ILE A 92 4.66 3.56 -1.56
CA ILE A 92 3.44 4.36 -1.47
C ILE A 92 3.42 5.29 -2.66
N ALA A 93 2.25 5.48 -3.27
CA ALA A 93 2.09 6.44 -4.34
C ALA A 93 2.40 7.86 -3.84
N ALA A 94 3.12 8.65 -4.65
CA ALA A 94 3.55 10.00 -4.27
C ALA A 94 2.44 11.06 -4.37
N THR A 95 1.21 10.72 -3.98
CA THR A 95 0.05 11.63 -3.89
C THR A 95 0.09 12.44 -2.60
N ALA A 96 -0.75 13.47 -2.47
CA ALA A 96 -0.81 14.29 -1.25
C ALA A 96 -1.12 13.43 -0.01
N ASP A 97 -2.15 12.58 -0.10
CA ASP A 97 -2.50 11.61 0.94
C ASP A 97 -1.40 10.56 1.14
N GLY A 98 -0.80 10.06 0.07
CA GLY A 98 0.29 9.08 0.14
C GLY A 98 1.53 9.61 0.87
N LYS A 99 1.88 10.89 0.68
CA LYS A 99 2.99 11.53 1.40
C LYS A 99 2.69 11.71 2.89
N GLU A 100 1.46 12.06 3.24
CA GLU A 100 1.02 12.14 4.63
C GLU A 100 1.09 10.77 5.32
N ILE A 101 0.61 9.71 4.64
CA ILE A 101 0.69 8.33 5.13
C ILE A 101 2.15 7.90 5.29
N ALA A 102 2.99 8.13 4.27
CA ALA A 102 4.40 7.78 4.31
C ALA A 102 5.15 8.50 5.43
N GLY A 103 4.89 9.79 5.64
CA GLY A 103 5.49 10.58 6.71
C GLY A 103 5.09 10.10 8.10
N ARG A 104 3.80 9.84 8.32
CA ARG A 104 3.29 9.32 9.60
C ARG A 104 3.77 7.90 9.88
N LEU A 105 3.82 7.05 8.86
CA LEU A 105 4.36 5.70 8.96
C LEU A 105 5.84 5.76 9.32
N ALA A 106 6.64 6.52 8.58
CA ALA A 106 8.07 6.68 8.84
C ALA A 106 8.38 7.18 10.26
N ALA A 107 7.60 8.15 10.75
CA ALA A 107 7.71 8.63 12.12
C ALA A 107 7.39 7.55 13.17
N ARG A 108 6.51 6.60 12.86
CA ARG A 108 6.04 5.56 13.79
C ARG A 108 6.95 4.34 13.84
N ILE A 109 7.48 3.90 12.71
CA ILE A 109 8.46 2.78 12.63
C ILE A 109 9.92 3.23 12.78
N GLY A 110 10.18 4.54 12.87
CA GLY A 110 11.54 5.08 12.95
C GLY A 110 12.35 4.87 11.67
N SER A 111 11.68 4.79 10.53
CA SER A 111 12.30 4.58 9.21
C SER A 111 12.49 5.89 8.45
N VAL A 112 13.40 5.92 7.48
CA VAL A 112 13.55 7.07 6.58
C VAL A 112 12.53 7.00 5.44
N CYS A 113 11.76 8.06 5.24
CA CYS A 113 10.91 8.19 4.05
C CYS A 113 11.73 8.81 2.92
N TRP A 114 11.98 8.06 1.85
CA TRP A 114 12.63 8.58 0.65
C TRP A 114 11.58 8.91 -0.41
N SER A 115 11.38 10.19 -0.72
CA SER A 115 10.28 10.65 -1.58
C SER A 115 10.72 11.13 -2.97
N THR A 116 11.83 10.61 -3.52
CA THR A 116 12.42 11.15 -4.75
C THR A 116 12.42 10.14 -5.90
N TRP A 117 11.37 10.16 -6.71
CA TRP A 117 11.42 9.82 -8.14
C TRP A 117 11.04 11.07 -8.92
N SER A 118 11.98 12.02 -8.97
CA SER A 118 12.01 13.00 -10.05
C SER A 118 12.95 12.41 -11.10
N THR A 119 12.41 12.06 -12.26
CA THR A 119 13.18 12.02 -13.52
C THR A 119 13.91 13.34 -13.72
#